data_AF-A0A454VZ24-F1
#
_entry.id   AF-A0A454VZ24-F1
#
_cell.length_a   1.000
_cell.length_b   1.000
_cell.length_c   1.000
_cell.angle_alpha   90.00
_cell.angle_beta   90.00
_cell.angle_gamma   90.00
#
_symmetry.space_group_name_H-M   'P 1'
#
loop_
_entity.id
_entity.type
_entity.pdbx_description
1 polymer ?
#
loop_
_entity_poly.entity_id
_entity_poly.type
_entity_poly.pdbx_seq_one_letter_code
_entity_poly.pdbx_strand_id
1 'polypeptide(L)'
;MNPRKSLIAALLSSALAAGALAATAGLGSAQAAPTSTTASTGGVRIAYYDQWSVYGNAFYPKHLDTRGIASQLDVINYSFGNIHPTNLTCFMANKAAGDDNNPNAGDGAGDSYADYQKSFSAADSVDGVADKWDQPIVGVFNQFKELKAKYPHLKINISLGGWTYSKYFHDAAKTDASRKKLVSSCIDQYLKGDLPVEGGFGGPGTAAGIFDGIDIDWEYPGSSGGHLGNHYGPEDKQNFTLLLAEFRKQLDAYGAANGGKKYL
;
A
#
# COMPACT_ATOMS: atom_id res chain seq x y z
N MET A 1 -39.16 -49.56 43.83
CA MET A 1 -39.67 -48.57 44.81
C MET A 1 -38.52 -47.66 45.23
N ASN A 2 -38.81 -46.41 45.61
CA ASN A 2 -37.87 -45.49 46.28
C ASN A 2 -38.01 -45.70 47.81
N PRO A 3 -36.96 -45.53 48.67
CA PRO A 3 -36.57 -44.21 49.21
C PRO A 3 -35.04 -43.93 49.13
N ARG A 4 -34.55 -42.67 49.00
CA ARG A 4 -34.38 -41.57 50.01
C ARG A 4 -33.50 -41.97 51.23
N LYS A 5 -32.65 -41.14 51.84
CA LYS A 5 -32.21 -39.71 51.72
C LYS A 5 -30.74 -39.62 52.30
N SER A 6 -29.96 -38.54 52.44
CA SER A 6 -30.05 -37.07 52.26
C SER A 6 -28.64 -36.45 52.14
N LEU A 7 -28.53 -35.17 51.75
CA LEU A 7 -27.40 -34.29 52.12
C LEU A 7 -27.70 -33.56 53.45
N ILE A 8 -26.66 -33.00 54.09
CA ILE A 8 -26.52 -31.57 54.46
C ILE A 8 -25.10 -31.31 55.05
N ALA A 9 -24.61 -30.07 54.97
CA ALA A 9 -23.26 -29.65 55.37
C ALA A 9 -23.18 -29.08 56.81
N ALA A 10 -21.95 -28.82 57.27
CA ALA A 10 -21.66 -28.02 58.46
C ALA A 10 -20.67 -26.89 58.12
N LEU A 11 -20.75 -25.79 58.86
CA LEU A 11 -19.95 -24.55 58.72
C LEU A 11 -19.55 -24.06 60.13
N LEU A 12 -18.71 -23.00 60.19
CA LEU A 12 -18.26 -22.28 61.40
C LEU A 12 -17.16 -23.02 62.23
N SER A 13 -16.18 -22.38 62.87
CA SER A 13 -15.67 -20.99 62.76
C SER A 13 -14.28 -20.80 63.42
N SER A 14 -13.46 -19.93 62.82
CA SER A 14 -12.41 -19.05 63.37
C SER A 14 -11.74 -19.29 64.75
N ALA A 15 -10.39 -19.22 64.79
CA ALA A 15 -9.65 -18.54 65.87
C ALA A 15 -8.22 -18.08 65.46
N LEU A 16 -7.77 -17.04 66.17
CA LEU A 16 -6.49 -16.29 66.25
C LEU A 16 -5.17 -17.13 66.32
N ALA A 17 -3.94 -16.59 66.18
CA ALA A 17 -3.40 -15.31 65.65
C ALA A 17 -1.84 -15.30 65.72
N ALA A 18 -1.23 -14.13 65.46
CA ALA A 18 0.16 -13.70 65.71
C ALA A 18 1.25 -14.16 64.71
N GLY A 19 2.22 -13.27 64.44
CA GLY A 19 3.35 -13.56 63.53
C GLY A 19 3.86 -12.40 62.65
N ALA A 20 3.68 -11.13 63.04
CA ALA A 20 4.20 -10.00 62.25
C ALA A 20 5.64 -9.64 62.64
N LEU A 21 6.57 -9.69 61.68
CA LEU A 21 7.84 -8.94 61.72
C LEU A 21 7.96 -8.09 60.44
N ALA A 22 8.34 -6.83 60.58
CA ALA A 22 8.30 -5.86 59.48
C ALA A 22 9.64 -5.72 58.77
N ALA A 23 9.60 -5.53 57.45
CA ALA A 23 10.69 -5.01 56.65
C ALA A 23 10.30 -3.62 56.13
N THR A 24 10.62 -2.57 56.89
CA THR A 24 10.30 -1.18 56.54
C THR A 24 11.28 -0.62 55.50
N ALA A 25 11.12 -1.01 54.24
CA ALA A 25 11.66 -0.26 53.12
C ALA A 25 10.85 1.04 52.93
N GLY A 26 11.53 2.16 52.65
CA GLY A 26 10.93 3.50 52.71
C GLY A 26 9.81 3.73 51.70
N LEU A 27 8.66 4.20 52.18
CA LEU A 27 7.62 4.81 51.35
C LEU A 27 8.09 6.17 50.85
N GLY A 28 8.88 6.17 49.77
CA GLY A 28 9.11 7.37 48.98
C GLY A 28 7.78 7.86 48.41
N SER A 29 7.45 9.13 48.64
CA SER A 29 6.27 9.76 48.04
C SER A 29 6.38 9.70 46.51
N ALA A 30 5.54 8.89 45.88
CA ALA A 30 5.52 8.74 44.43
C ALA A 30 5.08 10.05 43.77
N GLN A 31 6.06 10.87 43.38
CA GLN A 31 5.83 12.11 42.66
C GLN A 31 5.09 11.76 41.36
N ALA A 32 3.88 12.30 41.19
CA ALA A 32 3.14 12.10 39.95
C ALA A 32 4.00 12.58 38.77
N ALA A 33 4.15 11.73 37.76
CA ALA A 33 4.82 12.13 36.52
C ALA A 33 4.12 13.38 35.97
N PRO A 34 4.86 14.37 35.42
CA PRO A 34 4.24 15.55 34.85
C PRO A 34 3.25 15.10 33.77
N THR A 35 2.01 15.60 33.84
CA THR A 35 0.95 15.29 32.87
C THR A 35 1.49 15.52 31.47
N SER A 36 1.59 14.45 30.68
CA SER A 36 2.14 14.50 29.34
C SER A 36 1.37 15.54 28.53
N THR A 37 2.10 16.51 27.96
CA THR A 37 1.54 17.45 26.99
C THR A 37 0.78 16.66 25.93
N THR A 38 -0.48 17.02 25.68
CA THR A 38 -1.39 16.30 24.78
C THR A 38 -0.68 15.94 23.49
N ALA A 39 -0.51 14.64 23.23
CA ALA A 39 0.29 14.17 22.11
C ALA A 39 -0.40 14.57 20.80
N SER A 40 0.15 15.57 20.11
CA SER A 40 -0.09 15.72 18.68
C SER A 40 0.47 14.46 18.01
N THR A 41 -0.42 13.70 17.36
CA THR A 41 -0.06 12.40 16.78
C THR A 41 0.78 12.60 15.53
N GLY A 42 2.09 12.75 15.69
CA GLY A 42 3.10 12.88 14.62
C GLY A 42 3.32 11.59 13.82
N GLY A 43 2.25 10.86 13.51
CA GLY A 43 2.25 9.72 12.59
C GLY A 43 1.97 10.17 11.17
N VAL A 44 2.30 9.30 10.20
CA VAL A 44 2.06 9.53 8.77
C VAL A 44 0.61 9.16 8.44
N ARG A 45 -0.10 10.05 7.74
CA ARG A 45 -1.48 9.84 7.28
C ARG A 45 -1.43 9.33 5.84
N ILE A 46 -1.77 8.06 5.67
CA ILE A 46 -1.77 7.35 4.39
C ILE A 46 -3.21 6.98 4.03
N ALA A 47 -3.58 7.12 2.76
CA ALA A 47 -4.82 6.57 2.22
C ALA A 47 -4.57 5.96 0.83
N TYR A 48 -5.32 4.92 0.49
CA TYR A 48 -5.33 4.38 -0.85
C TYR A 48 -6.23 5.21 -1.77
N TYR A 49 -5.90 5.27 -3.06
CA TYR A 49 -6.77 5.76 -4.13
C TYR A 49 -6.88 4.68 -5.22
N ASP A 50 -8.08 4.15 -5.38
CA ASP A 50 -8.37 3.07 -6.32
C ASP A 50 -8.39 3.56 -7.78
N GLN A 51 -7.65 2.89 -8.67
CA GLN A 51 -7.66 3.08 -10.12
C GLN A 51 -9.09 3.11 -10.70
N TRP A 52 -9.95 2.18 -10.28
CA TRP A 52 -11.34 2.07 -10.74
C TRP A 52 -12.29 3.15 -10.20
N SER A 53 -11.85 4.04 -9.30
CA SER A 53 -12.67 5.15 -8.78
C SER A 53 -13.16 6.12 -9.86
N VAL A 54 -12.50 6.17 -11.01
CA VAL A 54 -12.84 7.06 -12.14
C VAL A 54 -14.02 6.57 -12.99
N TYR A 55 -14.63 5.44 -12.65
CA TYR A 55 -15.79 4.87 -13.34
C TYR A 55 -17.10 5.08 -12.55
N GLY A 56 -17.81 4.01 -12.17
CA GLY A 56 -19.13 4.09 -11.53
C GLY A 56 -19.16 4.85 -10.19
N ASN A 57 -18.01 4.94 -9.51
CA ASN A 57 -17.86 5.74 -8.28
C ASN A 57 -17.78 7.26 -8.54
N ALA A 58 -17.44 7.67 -9.77
CA ALA A 58 -17.19 9.05 -10.19
C ALA A 58 -16.24 9.85 -9.25
N PHE A 59 -15.34 9.16 -8.54
CA PHE A 59 -14.48 9.76 -7.51
C PHE A 59 -13.11 10.14 -8.10
N TYR A 60 -13.11 11.15 -8.96
CA TYR A 60 -11.89 11.70 -9.60
C TYR A 60 -10.91 12.33 -8.59
N PRO A 61 -9.61 12.47 -8.91
CA PRO A 61 -8.62 13.08 -8.00
C PRO A 61 -8.95 14.53 -7.59
N LYS A 62 -9.74 15.27 -8.38
CA LYS A 62 -10.33 16.57 -8.01
C LYS A 62 -11.08 16.53 -6.68
N HIS A 63 -11.66 15.38 -6.30
CA HIS A 63 -12.35 15.22 -5.02
C HIS A 63 -11.41 15.14 -3.82
N LEU A 64 -10.12 14.84 -4.02
CA LEU A 64 -9.14 14.89 -2.95
C LEU A 64 -8.85 16.35 -2.55
N ASP A 65 -8.72 17.23 -3.54
CA ASP A 65 -8.62 18.69 -3.39
C ASP A 65 -9.93 19.29 -2.85
N THR A 66 -11.00 19.23 -3.65
CA THR A 66 -12.27 19.94 -3.40
C THR A 66 -13.04 19.50 -2.16
N ARG A 67 -12.74 18.33 -1.58
CA ARG A 67 -13.30 17.87 -0.29
C ARG A 67 -12.33 18.05 0.89
N GLY A 68 -11.17 18.68 0.67
CA GLY A 68 -10.18 18.95 1.72
C GLY A 68 -9.46 17.70 2.25
N ILE A 69 -9.37 16.64 1.44
CA ILE A 69 -8.73 15.36 1.82
C ILE A 69 -7.22 15.44 1.62
N ALA A 70 -6.76 15.99 0.49
CA ALA A 70 -5.35 16.03 0.11
C ALA A 70 -4.49 16.84 1.10
N SER A 71 -5.03 17.92 1.69
CA SER A 71 -4.39 18.68 2.76
C SER A 71 -4.34 17.96 4.12
N GLN A 72 -5.03 16.82 4.23
CA GLN A 72 -5.05 15.95 5.42
C GLN A 72 -4.26 14.64 5.23
N LEU A 73 -3.62 14.44 4.07
CA LEU A 73 -2.79 13.27 3.78
C LEU A 73 -1.32 13.67 3.66
N ASP A 74 -0.45 12.74 4.05
CA ASP A 74 0.99 12.83 3.85
C ASP A 74 1.43 11.94 2.67
N VAL A 75 0.74 10.81 2.47
CA VAL A 75 0.96 9.86 1.36
C VAL A 75 -0.38 9.40 0.77
N ILE A 76 -0.45 9.26 -0.56
CA ILE A 76 -1.44 8.44 -1.27
C ILE A 76 -0.75 7.19 -1.80
N ASN A 77 -1.36 6.03 -1.58
CA ASN A 77 -0.99 4.77 -2.21
C ASN A 77 -1.92 4.52 -3.41
N TYR A 78 -1.39 4.35 -4.63
CA TYR A 78 -2.21 4.15 -5.84
C TYR A 78 -2.43 2.67 -6.15
N SER A 79 -3.68 2.24 -6.15
CA SER A 79 -4.10 0.84 -6.27
C SER A 79 -4.58 0.50 -7.68
N PHE A 80 -3.92 -0.36 -8.47
CA PHE A 80 -2.67 -1.09 -8.20
C PHE A 80 -1.87 -1.31 -9.49
N GLY A 81 -0.54 -1.42 -9.36
CA GLY A 81 0.33 -1.99 -10.39
C GLY A 81 0.38 -3.52 -10.31
N ASN A 82 0.46 -4.20 -11.46
CA ASN A 82 0.43 -5.66 -11.57
C ASN A 82 1.80 -6.24 -12.01
N ILE A 83 2.04 -7.52 -11.72
CA ILE A 83 3.22 -8.28 -12.12
C ILE A 83 2.88 -9.18 -13.32
N HIS A 84 3.64 -9.04 -14.41
CA HIS A 84 3.38 -9.73 -15.65
C HIS A 84 3.56 -11.26 -15.51
N PRO A 85 2.57 -12.09 -15.89
CA PRO A 85 2.50 -13.52 -15.53
C PRO A 85 3.70 -14.38 -15.96
N THR A 86 4.29 -14.10 -17.12
CA THR A 86 5.48 -14.82 -17.63
C THR A 86 6.79 -14.02 -17.54
N ASN A 87 6.74 -12.70 -17.76
CA ASN A 87 7.94 -11.85 -17.75
C ASN A 87 8.43 -11.52 -16.33
N LEU A 88 7.57 -11.59 -15.30
CA LEU A 88 7.88 -11.28 -13.90
C LEU A 88 8.45 -9.86 -13.73
N THR A 89 7.78 -8.89 -14.35
CA THR A 89 8.08 -7.46 -14.31
C THR A 89 6.82 -6.67 -13.98
N CYS A 90 6.97 -5.43 -13.52
CA CYS A 90 5.90 -4.46 -13.71
C CYS A 90 5.58 -4.31 -15.21
N PHE A 91 4.34 -3.98 -15.53
CA PHE A 91 3.87 -3.74 -16.89
C PHE A 91 2.67 -2.78 -16.89
N MET A 92 2.29 -2.28 -18.07
CA MET A 92 1.00 -1.63 -18.32
C MET A 92 0.22 -2.51 -19.30
N ALA A 93 -1.11 -2.50 -19.20
CA ALA A 93 -2.02 -3.14 -20.13
C ALA A 93 -3.42 -2.53 -19.99
N ASN A 94 -4.26 -2.71 -21.01
CA ASN A 94 -5.70 -2.43 -20.93
C ASN A 94 -6.47 -3.75 -21.04
N LYS A 95 -6.66 -4.42 -19.91
CA LYS A 95 -7.36 -5.71 -19.78
C LYS A 95 -8.00 -5.81 -18.39
N ALA A 96 -9.33 -5.88 -18.35
CA ALA A 96 -10.06 -6.11 -17.11
C ALA A 96 -9.66 -7.41 -16.39
N ALA A 97 -9.68 -7.38 -15.06
CA ALA A 97 -9.53 -8.55 -14.21
C ALA A 97 -10.75 -9.46 -14.24
N GLY A 98 -10.58 -10.72 -13.82
CA GLY A 98 -11.69 -11.63 -13.51
C GLY A 98 -12.26 -11.41 -12.09
N ASP A 99 -13.28 -12.20 -11.73
CA ASP A 99 -13.81 -12.26 -10.36
C ASP A 99 -12.97 -13.18 -9.45
N ASP A 100 -13.16 -13.08 -8.12
CA ASP A 100 -12.40 -13.82 -7.10
C ASP A 100 -12.46 -15.36 -7.21
N ASN A 101 -13.42 -15.92 -7.96
CA ASN A 101 -13.53 -17.37 -8.18
C ASN A 101 -12.70 -17.85 -9.38
N ASN A 102 -12.04 -16.94 -10.11
CA ASN A 102 -11.17 -17.25 -11.23
C ASN A 102 -9.70 -17.32 -10.76
N PRO A 103 -9.03 -18.49 -10.78
CA PRO A 103 -7.61 -18.60 -10.39
C PRO A 103 -6.63 -17.81 -11.28
N ASN A 104 -7.13 -17.23 -12.38
CA ASN A 104 -6.38 -16.44 -13.35
C ASN A 104 -6.94 -15.01 -13.48
N ALA A 105 -7.65 -14.51 -12.45
CA ALA A 105 -8.29 -13.19 -12.48
C ALA A 105 -7.32 -12.04 -12.79
N GLY A 106 -6.11 -12.06 -12.19
CA GLY A 106 -5.08 -11.05 -12.39
C GLY A 106 -4.17 -11.24 -13.61
N ASP A 107 -4.29 -12.35 -14.36
CA ASP A 107 -3.27 -12.79 -15.33
C ASP A 107 -3.15 -11.83 -16.52
N GLY A 108 -2.17 -10.92 -16.46
CA GLY A 108 -1.98 -9.88 -17.48
C GLY A 108 -3.04 -8.76 -17.45
N ALA A 109 -3.77 -8.63 -16.34
CA ALA A 109 -4.78 -7.57 -16.15
C ALA A 109 -4.16 -6.21 -15.78
N GLY A 110 -4.88 -5.13 -16.07
CA GLY A 110 -4.46 -3.74 -15.82
C GLY A 110 -5.38 -2.75 -16.53
N ASP A 111 -5.36 -1.49 -16.12
CA ASP A 111 -6.18 -0.43 -16.73
C ASP A 111 -5.36 0.81 -17.06
N SER A 112 -4.52 0.68 -18.09
CA SER A 112 -3.75 1.77 -18.65
C SER A 112 -4.62 2.92 -19.20
N TYR A 113 -5.93 2.68 -19.40
CA TYR A 113 -6.87 3.73 -19.77
C TYR A 113 -7.19 4.63 -18.57
N ALA A 114 -7.58 4.07 -17.41
CA ALA A 114 -7.72 4.83 -16.17
C ALA A 114 -6.40 5.52 -15.76
N ASP A 115 -5.27 4.80 -15.85
CA ASP A 115 -3.95 5.29 -15.47
C ASP A 115 -3.57 6.55 -16.25
N TYR A 116 -3.52 6.48 -17.60
CA TYR A 116 -2.85 7.51 -18.40
C TYR A 116 -3.48 7.88 -19.76
N GLN A 117 -4.63 7.31 -20.16
CA GLN A 117 -5.28 7.59 -21.46
C GLN A 117 -6.70 8.19 -21.35
N LYS A 118 -7.35 8.13 -20.19
CA LYS A 118 -8.63 8.78 -19.95
C LYS A 118 -8.45 10.29 -19.78
N SER A 119 -8.99 11.08 -20.70
CA SER A 119 -9.12 12.53 -20.53
C SER A 119 -10.13 12.92 -19.43
N PHE A 120 -9.86 14.05 -18.79
CA PHE A 120 -10.73 14.75 -17.84
C PHE A 120 -11.19 16.09 -18.42
N SER A 121 -12.45 16.45 -18.16
CA SER A 121 -12.95 17.79 -18.51
C SER A 121 -12.50 18.82 -17.46
N ALA A 122 -12.61 20.11 -17.77
CA ALA A 122 -12.42 21.20 -16.80
C ALA A 122 -13.33 21.07 -15.55
N ALA A 123 -14.48 20.40 -15.68
CA ALA A 123 -15.34 20.09 -14.53
C ALA A 123 -14.76 18.99 -13.64
N ASP A 124 -14.00 18.04 -14.21
CA ASP A 124 -13.52 16.82 -13.54
C ASP A 124 -12.04 16.86 -13.13
N SER A 125 -11.23 17.75 -13.72
CA SER A 125 -9.78 17.88 -13.46
C SER A 125 -9.47 18.61 -12.15
N VAL A 126 -8.27 18.40 -11.59
CA VAL A 126 -7.83 19.05 -10.35
C VAL A 126 -7.59 20.54 -10.59
N ASP A 127 -6.84 20.93 -11.62
CA ASP A 127 -6.50 22.33 -11.89
C ASP A 127 -7.67 23.17 -12.44
N GLY A 128 -8.69 22.52 -13.01
CA GLY A 128 -9.86 23.16 -13.62
C GLY A 128 -9.72 23.48 -15.12
N VAL A 129 -8.67 22.98 -15.77
CA VAL A 129 -8.44 23.01 -17.22
C VAL A 129 -8.82 21.65 -17.81
N ALA A 130 -9.35 21.62 -19.03
CA ALA A 130 -9.64 20.35 -19.70
C ALA A 130 -8.36 19.72 -20.26
N ASP A 131 -8.22 18.40 -20.14
CA ASP A 131 -7.16 17.65 -20.79
C ASP A 131 -7.18 17.88 -22.31
N LYS A 132 -5.99 18.01 -22.90
CA LYS A 132 -5.81 18.16 -24.34
C LYS A 132 -5.50 16.81 -25.02
N TRP A 133 -5.59 16.82 -26.34
CA TRP A 133 -5.26 15.65 -27.18
C TRP A 133 -3.76 15.56 -27.54
N ASP A 134 -3.01 16.67 -27.41
CA ASP A 134 -1.62 16.82 -27.84
C ASP A 134 -0.59 16.75 -26.70
N GLN A 135 -1.05 16.60 -25.45
CA GLN A 135 -0.19 16.43 -24.29
C GLN A 135 0.20 14.95 -24.10
N PRO A 136 1.43 14.65 -23.64
CA PRO A 136 1.97 13.29 -23.67
C PRO A 136 1.36 12.33 -22.63
N ILE A 137 0.51 12.81 -21.73
CA ILE A 137 -0.11 11.99 -20.68
C ILE A 137 -1.42 12.63 -20.19
N VAL A 138 -2.44 11.79 -19.94
CA VAL A 138 -3.71 12.17 -19.29
C VAL A 138 -3.97 11.22 -18.11
N GLY A 139 -5.21 10.80 -17.86
CA GLY A 139 -5.55 9.80 -16.85
C GLY A 139 -5.35 10.28 -15.42
N VAL A 140 -5.49 9.37 -14.46
CA VAL A 140 -5.20 9.65 -13.04
C VAL A 140 -3.76 10.13 -12.86
N PHE A 141 -2.83 9.67 -13.71
CA PHE A 141 -1.42 10.06 -13.66
C PHE A 141 -1.21 11.56 -13.94
N ASN A 142 -1.87 12.16 -14.93
CA ASN A 142 -1.79 13.63 -15.12
C ASN A 142 -2.47 14.38 -13.96
N GLN A 143 -3.65 13.89 -13.54
CA GLN A 143 -4.40 14.48 -12.42
C GLN A 143 -3.62 14.45 -11.08
N PHE A 144 -2.74 13.47 -10.89
CA PHE A 144 -1.80 13.42 -9.77
C PHE A 144 -0.63 14.42 -9.89
N LYS A 145 -0.20 14.81 -11.10
CA LYS A 145 0.75 15.95 -11.26
C LYS A 145 0.11 17.26 -10.82
N GLU A 146 -1.13 17.51 -11.26
CA GLU A 146 -1.91 18.68 -10.84
C GLU A 146 -2.12 18.71 -9.32
N LEU A 147 -2.46 17.57 -8.71
CA LEU A 147 -2.63 17.46 -7.26
C LEU A 147 -1.33 17.74 -6.50
N LYS A 148 -0.19 17.21 -6.95
CA LYS A 148 1.12 17.50 -6.33
C LYS A 148 1.58 18.94 -6.54
N ALA A 149 1.17 19.60 -7.63
CA ALA A 149 1.41 21.02 -7.84
C ALA A 149 0.63 21.90 -6.84
N LYS A 150 -0.60 21.51 -6.47
CA LYS A 150 -1.37 22.15 -5.38
C LYS A 150 -0.86 21.79 -3.98
N TYR A 151 -0.37 20.57 -3.78
CA TYR A 151 0.06 20.05 -2.48
C TYR A 151 1.50 19.48 -2.51
N PRO A 152 2.56 20.32 -2.54
CA PRO A 152 3.95 19.84 -2.63
C PRO A 152 4.43 18.95 -1.47
N HIS A 153 3.75 19.01 -0.31
CA HIS A 153 4.01 18.12 0.82
C HIS A 153 3.55 16.68 0.55
N LEU A 154 2.46 16.49 -0.18
CA LEU A 154 1.84 15.20 -0.47
C LEU A 154 2.80 14.31 -1.27
N LYS A 155 2.89 13.04 -0.89
CA LYS A 155 3.66 12.01 -1.59
C LYS A 155 2.69 11.03 -2.25
N ILE A 156 3.07 10.46 -3.38
CA ILE A 156 2.24 9.45 -4.07
C ILE A 156 3.11 8.22 -4.38
N ASN A 157 2.71 7.06 -3.86
CA ASN A 157 3.33 5.78 -4.16
C ASN A 157 2.50 5.02 -5.19
N ILE A 158 3.15 4.14 -5.95
CA ILE A 158 2.47 3.07 -6.67
C ILE A 158 2.42 1.84 -5.76
N SER A 159 1.25 1.27 -5.52
CA SER A 159 1.09 0.03 -4.77
C SER A 159 1.09 -1.14 -5.74
N LEU A 160 2.02 -2.08 -5.55
CA LEU A 160 2.14 -3.27 -6.39
C LEU A 160 1.39 -4.44 -5.74
N GLY A 161 0.51 -5.08 -6.50
CA GLY A 161 -0.29 -6.22 -6.03
C GLY A 161 -1.65 -5.82 -5.47
N GLY A 162 -1.79 -5.96 -4.16
CA GLY A 162 -3.09 -6.16 -3.51
C GLY A 162 -3.65 -7.54 -3.81
N TRP A 163 -4.81 -7.83 -3.23
CA TRP A 163 -5.52 -9.11 -3.28
C TRP A 163 -5.42 -9.87 -4.63
N THR A 164 -6.01 -9.33 -5.70
CA THR A 164 -6.16 -9.99 -7.01
C THR A 164 -4.87 -10.09 -7.83
N TYR A 165 -3.91 -9.17 -7.63
CA TYR A 165 -2.66 -9.11 -8.42
C TYR A 165 -1.44 -9.69 -7.68
N SER A 166 -1.61 -10.22 -6.47
CA SER A 166 -0.52 -10.81 -5.68
C SER A 166 0.07 -12.11 -6.23
N LYS A 167 -0.60 -12.76 -7.21
CA LYS A 167 -0.30 -14.13 -7.68
C LYS A 167 1.16 -14.42 -8.02
N TYR A 168 1.85 -13.47 -8.67
CA TYR A 168 3.18 -13.68 -9.24
C TYR A 168 4.34 -13.14 -8.38
N PHE A 169 4.08 -12.64 -7.17
CA PHE A 169 5.15 -12.23 -6.26
C PHE A 169 6.07 -13.39 -5.88
N HIS A 170 5.53 -14.60 -5.66
CA HIS A 170 6.32 -15.79 -5.36
C HIS A 170 7.42 -16.04 -6.40
N ASP A 171 7.04 -16.08 -7.68
CA ASP A 171 7.96 -16.34 -8.79
C ASP A 171 8.96 -15.20 -8.98
N ALA A 172 8.48 -13.96 -8.94
CA ALA A 172 9.33 -12.78 -9.09
C ALA A 172 10.34 -12.66 -7.91
N ALA A 173 9.94 -12.98 -6.69
CA ALA A 173 10.79 -12.96 -5.50
C ALA A 173 11.78 -14.14 -5.45
N LYS A 174 11.53 -15.24 -6.20
CA LYS A 174 12.18 -16.56 -6.02
C LYS A 174 13.71 -16.57 -6.17
N THR A 175 14.27 -15.72 -7.03
CA THR A 175 15.71 -15.70 -7.34
C THR A 175 16.31 -14.28 -7.30
N ASP A 176 17.63 -14.19 -7.16
CA ASP A 176 18.34 -12.90 -7.25
C ASP A 176 18.11 -12.19 -8.59
N ALA A 177 18.14 -12.94 -9.70
CA ALA A 177 17.91 -12.41 -11.04
C ALA A 177 16.47 -11.93 -11.25
N SER A 178 15.47 -12.71 -10.79
CA SER A 178 14.05 -12.34 -10.91
C SER A 178 13.70 -11.13 -10.05
N ARG A 179 14.24 -11.04 -8.82
CA ARG A 179 14.08 -9.85 -7.96
C ARG A 179 14.64 -8.60 -8.63
N LYS A 180 15.89 -8.66 -9.12
CA LYS A 180 16.53 -7.53 -9.83
C LYS A 180 15.73 -7.10 -11.07
N LYS A 181 15.20 -8.05 -11.83
CA LYS A 181 14.36 -7.81 -13.01
C LYS A 181 13.05 -7.11 -12.66
N LEU A 182 12.32 -7.61 -11.65
CA LEU A 182 11.10 -6.97 -11.17
C LEU A 182 11.39 -5.54 -10.71
N VAL A 183 12.32 -5.37 -9.77
CA VAL A 183 12.65 -4.07 -9.17
C VAL A 183 13.03 -3.03 -10.24
N SER A 184 13.92 -3.39 -11.18
CA SER A 184 14.29 -2.47 -12.27
C SER A 184 13.06 -2.06 -13.07
N SER A 185 12.26 -3.02 -13.55
CA SER A 185 11.09 -2.72 -14.39
C SER A 185 10.06 -1.81 -13.72
N CYS A 186 9.90 -1.90 -12.39
CA CYS A 186 8.99 -1.04 -11.64
C CYS A 186 9.57 0.37 -11.43
N ILE A 187 10.89 0.49 -11.23
CA ILE A 187 11.58 1.80 -11.18
C ILE A 187 11.57 2.47 -12.56
N ASP A 188 11.78 1.70 -13.63
CA ASP A 188 11.72 2.17 -15.02
C ASP A 188 10.30 2.70 -15.33
N GLN A 189 9.28 1.86 -15.16
CA GLN A 189 7.90 2.22 -15.51
C GLN A 189 7.31 3.36 -14.68
N TYR A 190 7.55 3.39 -13.36
CA TYR A 190 6.86 4.32 -12.45
C TYR A 190 7.73 5.49 -11.95
N LEU A 191 9.04 5.30 -11.76
CA LEU A 191 9.90 6.33 -11.15
C LEU A 191 10.72 7.13 -12.15
N LYS A 192 11.22 6.50 -13.22
CA LYS A 192 11.60 7.21 -14.46
C LYS A 192 10.34 7.65 -15.20
N GLY A 193 9.28 6.85 -15.15
CA GLY A 193 8.00 7.15 -15.77
C GLY A 193 7.94 6.76 -17.24
N ASP A 194 8.70 5.73 -17.62
CA ASP A 194 8.81 5.21 -18.98
C ASP A 194 7.60 4.32 -19.29
N LEU A 195 6.51 4.95 -19.76
CA LEU A 195 5.27 4.24 -20.12
C LEU A 195 5.34 3.72 -21.57
N PRO A 196 4.62 2.63 -21.92
CA PRO A 196 4.28 2.31 -23.30
C PRO A 196 3.52 3.45 -23.98
N VAL A 197 3.53 3.48 -25.31
CA VAL A 197 2.70 4.42 -26.09
C VAL A 197 1.39 3.72 -26.46
N GLU A 198 0.30 4.10 -25.80
CA GLU A 198 -1.05 3.51 -25.97
C GLU A 198 -2.09 4.63 -26.06
N GLY A 199 -3.11 4.47 -26.92
CA GLY A 199 -4.18 5.46 -27.10
C GLY A 199 -3.76 6.83 -27.68
N GLY A 200 -2.45 7.03 -27.94
CA GLY A 200 -1.85 8.33 -28.30
C GLY A 200 -1.07 8.99 -27.16
N PHE A 201 -1.07 8.38 -25.96
CA PHE A 201 -0.41 8.88 -24.75
C PHE A 201 0.71 7.95 -24.29
N GLY A 202 1.55 8.41 -23.35
CA GLY A 202 2.67 7.66 -22.80
C GLY A 202 3.97 7.85 -23.59
N GLY A 203 4.98 7.03 -23.27
CA GLY A 203 6.36 7.14 -23.77
C GLY A 203 7.40 7.39 -22.67
N PRO A 204 8.69 7.55 -23.05
CA PRO A 204 9.78 7.75 -22.10
C PRO A 204 9.60 9.02 -21.24
N GLY A 205 9.83 8.89 -19.94
CA GLY A 205 9.73 9.98 -18.97
C GLY A 205 8.33 10.61 -18.79
N THR A 206 7.26 10.12 -19.42
CA THR A 206 5.97 10.82 -19.40
C THR A 206 5.30 10.81 -18.03
N ALA A 207 5.54 9.78 -17.21
CA ALA A 207 5.09 9.70 -15.82
C ALA A 207 6.13 10.21 -14.80
N ALA A 208 7.26 10.78 -15.24
CA ALA A 208 8.33 11.22 -14.36
C ALA A 208 7.85 12.18 -13.27
N GLY A 209 8.29 11.96 -12.03
CA GLY A 209 8.00 12.82 -10.88
C GLY A 209 6.60 12.68 -10.28
N ILE A 210 5.68 11.90 -10.88
CA ILE A 210 4.39 11.55 -10.25
C ILE A 210 4.64 10.78 -8.96
N PHE A 211 5.41 9.70 -9.06
CA PHE A 211 5.62 8.78 -7.95
C PHE A 211 6.85 9.16 -7.10
N ASP A 212 6.70 8.98 -5.79
CA ASP A 212 7.69 9.26 -4.76
C ASP A 212 8.20 8.00 -4.06
N GLY A 213 7.65 6.84 -4.37
CA GLY A 213 8.04 5.55 -3.82
C GLY A 213 7.25 4.39 -4.40
N ILE A 214 7.54 3.19 -3.91
CA ILE A 214 6.88 1.94 -4.30
C ILE A 214 6.42 1.21 -3.04
N ASP A 215 5.12 0.94 -2.99
CA ASP A 215 4.42 0.24 -1.92
C ASP A 215 4.15 -1.22 -2.36
N ILE A 216 4.23 -2.19 -1.44
CA ILE A 216 4.35 -3.62 -1.80
C ILE A 216 3.31 -4.47 -1.05
N ASP A 217 2.16 -4.64 -1.69
CA ASP A 217 1.01 -5.34 -1.14
C ASP A 217 0.96 -6.79 -1.63
N TRP A 218 1.84 -7.64 -1.11
CA TRP A 218 1.80 -9.09 -1.36
C TRP A 218 0.87 -9.78 -0.35
N GLU A 219 -0.25 -10.29 -0.85
CA GLU A 219 -1.28 -11.01 -0.08
C GLU A 219 -1.34 -12.52 -0.44
N TYR A 220 -0.67 -13.42 0.29
CA TYR A 220 0.33 -13.19 1.34
C TYR A 220 1.53 -14.14 1.17
N PRO A 221 2.78 -13.72 1.46
CA PRO A 221 3.96 -14.56 1.33
C PRO A 221 3.87 -15.83 2.19
N GLY A 222 4.01 -17.00 1.56
CA GLY A 222 4.04 -18.30 2.22
C GLY A 222 2.69 -18.80 2.71
N SER A 223 1.58 -18.25 2.21
CA SER A 223 0.21 -18.57 2.66
C SER A 223 -0.72 -18.89 1.50
N SER A 224 -1.55 -19.93 1.67
CA SER A 224 -2.67 -20.24 0.78
C SER A 224 -3.93 -19.39 1.06
N GLY A 225 -3.82 -18.37 1.91
CA GLY A 225 -4.95 -17.52 2.36
C GLY A 225 -5.12 -16.21 1.58
N GLY A 226 -4.39 -16.02 0.48
CA GLY A 226 -4.62 -14.92 -0.47
C GLY A 226 -5.70 -15.24 -1.50
N HIS A 227 -5.79 -14.43 -2.55
CA HIS A 227 -6.67 -14.66 -3.70
C HIS A 227 -6.45 -16.05 -4.35
N LEU A 228 -7.52 -16.60 -4.93
CA LEU A 228 -7.51 -17.92 -5.56
C LEU A 228 -6.43 -18.00 -6.66
N GLY A 229 -5.66 -19.09 -6.66
CA GLY A 229 -4.60 -19.31 -7.66
C GLY A 229 -3.30 -18.54 -7.40
N ASN A 230 -3.18 -17.77 -6.31
CA ASN A 230 -1.91 -17.17 -5.92
C ASN A 230 -0.84 -18.25 -5.70
N HIS A 231 0.37 -18.03 -6.24
CA HIS A 231 1.50 -18.91 -6.00
C HIS A 231 2.13 -18.58 -4.63
N TYR A 232 2.56 -19.60 -3.88
CA TYR A 232 3.17 -19.44 -2.55
C TYR A 232 4.12 -20.60 -2.24
N GLY A 233 5.07 -20.38 -1.32
CA GLY A 233 6.00 -21.40 -0.84
C GLY A 233 6.66 -21.04 0.48
N PRO A 234 7.20 -22.03 1.23
CA PRO A 234 7.86 -21.78 2.52
C PRO A 234 9.09 -20.86 2.42
N GLU A 235 9.69 -20.71 1.24
CA GLU A 235 10.79 -19.79 0.98
C GLU A 235 10.38 -18.30 0.94
N ASP A 236 9.08 -18.00 0.81
CA ASP A 236 8.58 -16.64 0.56
C ASP A 236 8.97 -15.64 1.66
N LYS A 237 9.00 -16.06 2.93
CA LYS A 237 9.44 -15.20 4.03
C LYS A 237 10.87 -14.67 3.83
N GLN A 238 11.76 -15.51 3.31
CA GLN A 238 13.14 -15.12 3.02
C GLN A 238 13.21 -14.34 1.70
N ASN A 239 12.51 -14.80 0.67
CA ASN A 239 12.52 -14.16 -0.65
C ASN A 239 11.87 -12.78 -0.66
N PHE A 240 10.81 -12.55 0.12
CA PHE A 240 10.21 -11.23 0.35
C PHE A 240 11.18 -10.29 1.04
N THR A 241 11.85 -10.74 2.10
CA THR A 241 12.91 -9.97 2.78
C THR A 241 14.01 -9.55 1.80
N LEU A 242 14.43 -10.45 0.90
CA LEU A 242 15.42 -10.17 -0.14
C LEU A 242 14.88 -9.27 -1.27
N LEU A 243 13.58 -9.30 -1.56
CA LEU A 243 12.92 -8.41 -2.52
C LEU A 243 12.85 -6.99 -2.00
N LEU A 244 12.42 -6.78 -0.75
CA LEU A 244 12.42 -5.47 -0.09
C LEU A 244 13.84 -4.87 -0.01
N ALA A 245 14.85 -5.70 0.27
CA ALA A 245 16.25 -5.27 0.27
C ALA A 245 16.75 -4.83 -1.11
N GLU A 246 16.37 -5.53 -2.19
CA GLU A 246 16.73 -5.15 -3.56
C GLU A 246 15.96 -3.91 -4.03
N PHE A 247 14.67 -3.76 -3.67
CA PHE A 247 13.90 -2.52 -3.86
C PHE A 247 14.63 -1.34 -3.22
N ARG A 248 14.88 -1.38 -1.90
CA ARG A 248 15.55 -0.30 -1.17
C ARG A 248 16.89 0.08 -1.82
N LYS A 249 17.70 -0.92 -2.17
CA LYS A 249 19.00 -0.75 -2.84
C LYS A 249 18.91 -0.05 -4.20
N GLN A 250 17.96 -0.41 -5.05
CA GLN A 250 17.81 0.26 -6.36
C GLN A 250 17.12 1.63 -6.23
N LEU A 251 16.18 1.79 -5.29
CA LEU A 251 15.54 3.08 -4.98
C LEU A 251 16.56 4.11 -4.45
N ASP A 252 17.48 3.70 -3.57
CA ASP A 252 18.55 4.57 -3.07
C ASP A 252 19.59 4.90 -4.15
N ALA A 253 19.94 3.95 -5.02
CA ALA A 253 20.83 4.20 -6.16
C ALA A 253 20.20 5.16 -7.18
N TYR A 254 18.93 4.98 -7.52
CA TYR A 254 18.18 5.88 -8.40
C TYR A 254 17.99 7.26 -7.77
N GLY A 255 17.68 7.32 -6.47
CA GLY A 255 17.59 8.56 -5.70
C GLY A 255 18.89 9.35 -5.65
N ALA A 256 20.02 8.69 -5.40
CA ALA A 256 21.35 9.29 -5.41
C ALA A 256 21.72 9.87 -6.79
N ALA A 257 21.38 9.17 -7.88
CA ALA A 257 21.58 9.66 -9.24
C ALA A 257 20.68 10.85 -9.61
N ASN A 258 19.49 10.97 -8.99
CA ASN A 258 18.48 11.98 -9.30
C ASN A 258 18.35 13.01 -8.15
N GLY A 259 19.44 13.76 -7.92
CA GLY A 259 19.45 14.90 -6.99
C GLY A 259 19.39 14.53 -5.50
N GLY A 260 19.64 13.27 -5.13
CA GLY A 260 19.59 12.80 -3.75
C GLY A 260 18.18 12.59 -3.21
N LYS A 261 17.15 12.49 -4.07
CA LYS A 261 15.77 12.24 -3.63
C LYS A 261 15.67 10.88 -2.95
N LYS A 262 15.33 10.85 -1.66
CA LYS A 262 14.94 9.61 -0.99
C LYS A 262 13.54 9.21 -1.43
N TYR A 263 13.43 8.19 -2.26
CA TYR A 263 12.16 7.54 -2.57
C TYR A 263 11.69 6.69 -1.38
N LEU A 264 10.38 6.64 -1.15
CA LEU A 264 9.75 5.75 -0.15
C LEU A 264 9.93 4.29 -0.59
#